data_AF-A0A137SU67-F1
#
_entry.id   AF-A0A137SU67-F1
#
_cell.length_a   1.000
_cell.length_b   1.000
_cell.length_c   1.000
_cell.angle_alpha   90.00
_cell.angle_beta   90.00
_cell.angle_gamma   90.00
#
_symmetry.space_group_name_H-M   'P 1'
#
loop_
_entity.id
_entity.type
_entity.pdbx_description
1 polymer ?
#
loop_
_entity_poly.entity_id
_entity_poly.type
_entity_poly.pdbx_seq_one_letter_code
_entity_poly.pdbx_strand_id
1 'polypeptide(L)'
;MKLTQTVQSGDWAKEKHVPSLAVEKVEGGYKVRAEVGSEIAHPNTLEHHIAWIKVFFQKEGSKFPVEVGSYTFSAHGEEEVCSAPVVEAKVLTEGKGSFYALSYCNIHGLWENSVEC
;
A
#
# COMPACT_ATOMS: atom_id res chain seq x y z
N MET A 1 -18.32 -7.14 -15.79
CA MET A 1 -17.76 -6.31 -14.70
C MET A 1 -16.25 -6.50 -14.69
N LYS A 2 -15.45 -5.44 -14.58
CA LYS A 2 -13.99 -5.53 -14.49
C LYS A 2 -13.57 -5.49 -13.02
N LEU A 3 -12.55 -6.24 -12.63
CA LEU A 3 -12.01 -6.21 -11.26
C LEU A 3 -11.63 -4.79 -10.82
N THR A 4 -11.08 -3.98 -11.72
CA THR A 4 -10.69 -2.59 -11.41
C THR A 4 -11.88 -1.71 -11.02
N GLN A 5 -13.12 -2.09 -11.34
CA GLN A 5 -14.32 -1.36 -10.92
C GLN A 5 -14.73 -1.68 -9.47
N THR A 6 -14.09 -2.64 -8.81
CA THR A 6 -14.32 -2.99 -7.41
C THR A 6 -13.25 -2.44 -6.47
N VAL A 7 -12.22 -1.76 -7.01
CA VAL A 7 -11.16 -1.12 -6.22
C VAL A 7 -11.70 0.19 -5.69
N GLN A 8 -11.56 0.39 -4.37
CA GLN A 8 -12.03 1.58 -3.66
C GLN A 8 -10.86 2.54 -3.38
N SER A 9 -11.17 3.82 -3.24
CA SER A 9 -10.21 4.87 -2.87
C SER A 9 -10.89 5.91 -1.97
N GLY A 10 -10.11 6.73 -1.27
CA GLY A 10 -10.66 7.71 -0.35
C GLY A 10 -9.60 8.48 0.44
N ASP A 11 -10.07 9.25 1.42
CA ASP A 11 -9.22 9.97 2.37
C ASP A 11 -8.79 9.01 3.50
N TRP A 12 -7.50 8.67 3.55
CA TRP A 12 -6.93 7.76 4.55
C TRP A 12 -7.09 8.25 5.99
N ALA A 13 -7.28 9.56 6.21
CA ALA A 13 -7.54 10.11 7.53
C ALA A 13 -8.99 9.85 8.01
N LYS A 14 -9.89 9.43 7.11
CA LYS A 14 -11.31 9.17 7.40
C LYS A 14 -11.72 7.72 7.10
N GLU A 15 -10.98 7.03 6.24
CA GLU A 15 -11.22 5.66 5.85
C GLU A 15 -9.96 4.81 6.09
N LYS A 16 -10.05 3.90 7.06
CA LYS A 16 -8.92 3.12 7.58
C LYS A 16 -8.31 2.16 6.57
N HIS A 17 -9.04 1.78 5.52
CA HIS A 17 -8.60 0.81 4.53
C HIS A 17 -7.73 1.41 3.43
N VAL A 18 -7.79 2.73 3.22
CA VAL A 18 -6.98 3.39 2.19
C VAL A 18 -5.50 3.30 2.61
N PRO A 19 -4.62 2.72 1.77
CA PRO A 19 -3.20 2.69 2.09
C PRO A 19 -2.63 4.10 2.02
N SER A 20 -2.10 4.62 3.13
CA SER A 20 -1.34 5.86 3.12
C SER A 20 0.02 5.64 2.47
N LEU A 21 0.54 6.67 1.82
CA LEU A 21 1.85 6.67 1.17
C LEU A 21 2.64 7.87 1.67
N ALA A 22 3.80 7.60 2.27
CA ALA A 22 4.82 8.61 2.54
C ALA A 22 6.03 8.34 1.63
N VAL A 23 6.44 9.35 0.87
CA VAL A 23 7.54 9.25 -0.10
C VAL A 23 8.60 10.28 0.25
N GLU A 24 9.83 9.82 0.46
CA GLU A 24 10.99 10.65 0.74
C GLU A 24 12.03 10.47 -0.37
N LYS A 25 12.53 11.57 -0.94
CA LYS A 25 13.66 11.52 -1.89
C LYS A 25 14.94 11.20 -1.11
N VAL A 26 15.67 10.19 -1.56
CA VAL A 26 16.94 9.77 -0.96
C VAL A 26 18.01 9.64 -2.04
N GLU A 27 19.27 9.48 -1.64
CA GLU A 27 20.34 9.20 -2.59
C GLU A 27 20.07 7.91 -3.38
N GLY A 28 20.11 8.02 -4.71
CA GLY A 28 19.83 6.93 -5.64
C GLY A 28 18.35 6.60 -5.84
N GLY A 29 17.41 7.36 -5.27
CA GLY A 29 15.99 7.22 -5.59
C GLY A 29 15.04 7.69 -4.51
N TYR A 30 14.14 6.81 -4.08
CA TYR A 30 13.08 7.14 -3.12
C TYR A 30 12.97 6.08 -2.03
N LYS A 31 12.62 6.54 -0.84
CA LYS A 31 12.16 5.70 0.26
C LYS A 31 10.65 5.86 0.33
N VAL A 32 9.91 4.76 0.12
CA VAL A 32 8.45 4.74 0.14
C VAL A 32 7.96 3.90 1.31
N ARG A 33 7.09 4.49 2.13
CA ARG A 33 6.40 3.81 3.21
C ARG A 33 4.91 3.73 2.88
N ALA A 34 4.38 2.52 2.81
CA ALA A 34 2.96 2.26 2.61
C ALA A 34 2.38 1.60 3.87
N GLU A 35 1.24 2.10 4.34
CA GLU A 35 0.61 1.63 5.58
C GLU A 35 -0.91 1.68 5.48
N VAL A 36 -1.61 0.69 6.01
CA VAL A 36 -3.07 0.73 6.17
C VAL A 36 -3.41 0.98 7.65
N GLY A 37 -4.35 1.89 7.91
CA GLY A 37 -4.81 2.22 9.24
C GLY A 37 -3.87 3.13 10.06
N SER A 38 -3.14 4.03 9.40
CA SER A 38 -2.16 4.93 10.03
C SER A 38 -2.78 5.97 10.97
N GLU A 39 -3.96 6.54 10.65
CA GLU A 39 -4.71 7.44 11.57
C GLU A 39 -5.79 6.69 12.34
N ILE A 40 -6.57 5.89 11.62
CA ILE A 40 -7.65 5.09 12.18
C ILE A 40 -7.21 3.65 12.10
N ALA A 41 -6.93 3.03 13.25
CA ALA A 41 -6.47 1.65 13.29
C ALA A 41 -7.44 0.70 12.56
N HIS A 42 -6.86 -0.12 11.68
CA HIS A 42 -7.54 -1.27 11.10
C HIS A 42 -7.38 -2.50 12.03
N PRO A 43 -8.41 -3.33 12.22
CA PRO A 43 -8.28 -4.57 12.98
C PRO A 43 -7.20 -5.51 12.43
N ASN A 44 -6.61 -6.32 13.29
CA ASN A 44 -5.66 -7.35 12.91
C ASN A 44 -5.93 -8.61 13.73
N THR A 45 -7.03 -9.28 13.39
CA THR A 45 -7.45 -10.55 13.99
C THR A 45 -7.47 -11.65 12.92
N LEU A 46 -7.61 -12.90 13.33
CA LEU A 46 -7.74 -14.04 12.40
C LEU A 46 -8.90 -13.84 11.41
N GLU A 47 -10.00 -13.22 11.86
CA GLU A 47 -11.22 -13.02 11.08
C GLU A 47 -11.17 -11.75 10.22
N HIS A 48 -10.40 -10.74 10.62
CA HIS A 48 -10.38 -9.44 9.95
C HIS A 48 -9.00 -8.79 9.99
N HIS A 49 -8.35 -8.77 8.84
CA HIS A 49 -6.99 -8.26 8.69
C HIS A 49 -6.71 -7.79 7.26
N ILE A 50 -5.65 -7.00 7.14
CA ILE A 50 -5.04 -6.66 5.85
C ILE A 50 -4.07 -7.77 5.48
N ALA A 51 -4.30 -8.42 4.35
CA ALA A 51 -3.50 -9.54 3.90
C ALA A 51 -2.22 -9.10 3.19
N TRP A 52 -2.28 -8.00 2.43
CA TRP A 52 -1.12 -7.51 1.68
C TRP A 52 -1.23 -6.04 1.28
N ILE A 53 -0.06 -5.46 0.99
CA ILE A 53 0.12 -4.19 0.28
C ILE A 53 1.05 -4.45 -0.92
N LYS A 54 0.74 -3.84 -2.06
CA LYS A 54 1.60 -3.77 -3.24
C LYS A 54 1.94 -2.32 -3.51
N VAL A 55 3.19 -2.08 -3.87
CA VAL A 55 3.68 -0.75 -4.28
C VAL A 55 4.07 -0.80 -5.74
N PHE A 56 3.68 0.23 -6.48
CA PHE A 56 4.04 0.43 -7.88
C PHE A 56 4.66 1.80 -8.08
N PHE A 57 5.49 1.92 -9.11
CA PHE A 57 6.03 3.19 -9.57
C PHE A 57 5.80 3.33 -11.07
N GLN A 58 5.20 4.43 -11.49
CA GLN A 58 5.09 4.81 -12.90
C GLN A 58 5.98 6.02 -13.15
N LYS A 59 7.06 5.80 -13.90
CA LYS A 59 7.95 6.88 -14.33
C LYS A 59 7.18 7.85 -15.22
N GLU A 60 7.45 9.15 -15.09
CA GLU A 60 6.91 10.17 -15.99
C GLU A 60 7.17 9.81 -17.47
N GLY A 61 6.14 9.94 -18.30
CA GLY A 61 6.19 9.59 -19.73
C GLY A 61 6.14 8.08 -20.03
N SER A 62 6.16 7.21 -19.02
CA SER A 62 5.97 5.77 -19.23
C SER A 62 4.49 5.41 -19.36
N LYS A 63 4.18 4.43 -20.21
CA LYS A 63 2.80 4.00 -20.47
C LYS A 63 2.18 3.22 -19.31
N PHE A 64 2.99 2.51 -18.52
CA PHE A 64 2.51 1.57 -17.50
C PHE A 64 3.36 1.66 -16.23
N PRO A 65 2.75 1.43 -15.04
CA PRO A 65 3.49 1.27 -13.80
C PRO A 65 4.31 -0.02 -13.78
N VAL A 66 5.39 -0.02 -13.00
CA VAL A 66 6.19 -1.20 -12.65
C VAL A 66 5.90 -1.58 -11.20
N GLU A 67 5.66 -2.86 -10.94
CA GLU A 67 5.53 -3.37 -9.56
C GLU A 67 6.89 -3.27 -8.86
N VAL A 68 6.94 -2.48 -7.79
CA VAL A 68 8.13 -2.34 -6.94
C VAL A 68 8.25 -3.53 -6.00
N GLY A 69 7.12 -3.95 -5.43
CA GLY A 69 7.07 -5.11 -4.57
C GLY A 69 5.66 -5.46 -4.13
N SER A 70 5.50 -6.73 -3.76
CA SER A 70 4.30 -7.31 -3.14
C SER A 70 4.67 -7.77 -1.73
N TYR A 71 3.96 -7.27 -0.73
CA TYR A 71 4.27 -7.49 0.68
C TYR A 71 3.07 -8.13 1.37
N THR A 72 3.26 -9.33 1.88
CA THR A 72 2.24 -10.10 2.57
C THR A 72 2.43 -9.99 4.08
N PHE A 73 1.32 -9.80 4.79
CA PHE A 73 1.25 -9.87 6.25
C PHE A 73 0.57 -11.19 6.57
N SER A 74 1.27 -12.11 7.24
CA SER A 74 0.82 -13.51 7.36
C SER A 74 0.44 -13.95 8.77
N ALA A 75 0.77 -13.14 9.78
CA ALA A 75 0.42 -13.42 11.17
C ALA A 75 -0.63 -12.41 11.63
N HIS A 76 -1.72 -12.89 12.22
CA HIS A 76 -2.91 -12.11 12.60
C HIS A 76 -3.45 -12.52 13.98
N GLY A 77 -2.59 -13.10 14.82
CA GLY A 77 -2.90 -13.49 16.19
C GLY A 77 -2.49 -14.92 16.54
N GLU A 78 -1.91 -15.67 15.59
CA GLU A 78 -1.34 -16.99 15.86
C GLU A 78 -0.27 -16.88 16.94
N GLU A 79 -0.46 -17.56 18.06
CA GLU A 79 0.45 -17.50 19.22
C GLU A 79 0.77 -16.05 19.66
N GLU A 80 -0.24 -15.17 19.63
CA GLU A 80 -0.11 -13.74 19.98
C GLU A 80 0.84 -12.94 19.06
N VAL A 81 1.18 -13.48 17.88
CA VAL A 81 2.02 -12.81 16.88
C VAL A 81 1.15 -12.16 15.80
N CYS A 82 1.40 -10.88 15.54
CA CYS A 82 0.74 -10.13 14.47
C CYS A 82 1.75 -9.41 13.57
N SER A 83 1.50 -9.43 12.27
CA SER A 83 2.18 -8.62 11.26
C SER A 83 1.40 -7.32 11.07
N ALA A 84 1.99 -6.18 11.44
CA ALA A 84 1.37 -4.88 11.17
C ALA A 84 1.36 -4.61 9.65
N PRO A 85 0.28 -4.02 9.10
CA PRO A 85 0.15 -3.78 7.66
C PRO A 85 0.91 -2.52 7.20
N VAL A 86 2.22 -2.55 7.42
CA VAL A 86 3.16 -1.48 7.09
C VAL A 86 4.36 -2.06 6.36
N VAL A 87 4.80 -1.37 5.32
CA VAL A 87 6.02 -1.69 4.59
C VAL A 87 6.80 -0.44 4.25
N GLU A 88 8.12 -0.56 4.29
CA GLU A 88 9.05 0.44 3.82
C GLU A 88 9.97 -0.17 2.75
N ALA A 89 10.07 0.48 1.60
CA ALA A 89 10.87 0.01 0.47
C ALA A 89 11.77 1.13 -0.07
N LYS A 90 12.99 0.77 -0.48
CA LYS A 90 13.87 1.66 -1.23
C LYS A 90 13.71 1.37 -2.72
N VAL A 91 13.32 2.39 -3.49
CA VAL A 91 13.14 2.32 -4.93
C VAL A 91 14.30 3.05 -5.61
N LEU A 92 15.06 2.33 -6.42
CA LEU A 92 16.21 2.86 -7.14
C LEU A 92 15.76 3.42 -8.49
N THR A 93 15.67 4.74 -8.59
CA THR A 93 15.26 5.43 -9.81
C THR A 93 15.70 6.89 -9.77
N GLU A 94 16.20 7.38 -10.89
CA GLU A 94 16.57 8.80 -11.05
C GLU A 94 15.40 9.66 -11.51
N GLY A 95 14.34 9.04 -12.07
CA GLY A 95 13.20 9.74 -12.65
C GLY A 95 12.10 10.07 -11.65
N LYS A 96 11.37 11.15 -11.94
CA LYS A 96 10.09 11.51 -11.31
C LYS A 96 8.96 10.61 -11.78
N GLY A 97 7.84 10.65 -11.08
CA GLY A 97 6.68 9.86 -11.45
C GLY A 97 5.65 9.75 -10.33
N SER A 98 4.81 8.73 -10.43
CA SER A 98 3.76 8.46 -9.45
C SER A 98 4.01 7.14 -8.75
N PHE A 99 3.92 7.17 -7.42
CA PHE A 99 3.78 5.97 -6.61
C PHE A 99 2.31 5.61 -6.47
N TYR A 100 2.03 4.31 -6.53
CA TYR A 100 0.71 3.75 -6.25
C TYR A 100 0.85 2.69 -5.15
N ALA A 101 -0.15 2.61 -4.30
CA ALA A 101 -0.34 1.51 -3.37
C ALA A 101 -1.68 0.85 -3.64
N LEU A 102 -1.68 -0.49 -3.67
CA LEU A 102 -2.89 -1.30 -3.67
C LEU A 102 -2.83 -2.19 -2.43
N SER A 103 -3.93 -2.32 -1.70
CA SER A 103 -4.03 -3.17 -0.53
C SER A 103 -5.29 -4.02 -0.58
N TYR A 104 -5.31 -5.07 0.24
CA TYR A 104 -6.45 -5.98 0.34
C TYR A 104 -6.77 -6.30 1.79
N CYS A 105 -8.00 -5.97 2.19
CA CYS A 105 -8.63 -6.47 3.39
C CYS A 105 -9.37 -7.76 3.07
N ASN A 106 -9.18 -8.81 3.86
CA ASN A 106 -9.74 -10.13 3.62
C ASN A 106 -11.28 -10.11 3.43
N ILE A 107 -11.98 -9.20 4.10
CA ILE A 107 -13.44 -9.05 4.03
C ILE A 107 -13.94 -7.74 3.40
N HIS A 108 -13.09 -6.70 3.29
CA HIS A 108 -13.46 -5.39 2.72
C HIS A 108 -12.86 -5.10 1.34
N GLY A 109 -12.24 -6.09 0.70
CA GLY A 109 -11.84 -5.98 -0.70
C GLY A 109 -10.61 -5.11 -0.94
N LEU A 110 -10.53 -4.56 -2.15
CA LEU A 110 -9.35 -3.88 -2.68
C LEU A 110 -9.42 -2.36 -2.48
N TRP A 111 -8.30 -1.77 -2.07
CA TRP A 111 -8.17 -0.35 -1.80
C TRP A 111 -6.89 0.23 -2.39
N GLU A 112 -6.97 1.41 -2.99
CA GLU A 112 -5.82 2.05 -3.63
C GLU A 112 -5.60 3.50 -3.18
N ASN A 113 -4.36 3.95 -3.37
CA ASN A 113 -3.96 5.35 -3.22
C ASN A 113 -2.75 5.65 -4.11
N SER A 114 -2.47 6.93 -4.37
CA SER A 114 -1.32 7.37 -5.16
C SER A 114 -0.76 8.70 -4.70
N VAL A 115 0.55 8.89 -4.89
CA VAL A 115 1.27 10.14 -4.62
C VAL A 115 2.23 10.43 -5.78
N GLU A 116 2.26 11.67 -6.26
CA GLU A 116 3.21 12.14 -7.27
C GLU A 116 4.49 12.69 -6.60
N CYS A 117 5.66 12.44 -7.21
CA CYS A 117 6.98 12.79 -6.67
C CYS A 117 8.00 13.20 -7.74
#